data_AF-A0A401FN72-F1
#
_entry.id   AF-A0A401FN72-F1
#
_cell.length_a   1.000
_cell.length_b   1.000
_cell.length_c   1.000
_cell.angle_alpha   90.00
_cell.angle_beta   90.00
_cell.angle_gamma   90.00
#
_symmetry.space_group_name_H-M   'P 1'
#
loop_
_entity.id
_entity.type
_entity.pdbx_description
1 polymer ?
#
loop_
_entity_poly.entity_id
_entity_poly.type
_entity_poly.pdbx_seq_one_letter_code
_entity_poly.pdbx_strand_id
1 'polypeptide(L)'
;MAYIKLDSSKLSKFVHENELAEMQAMVNAADDQLRNGNGAGSEYRDWLELPTKYDQDEFARIQKAADKIRSDSKYLITIGIGGSYLGAQMAIDVLHNNFYTRNSDETQVIFAGNSLSSSYLSELLDLVGDDDFSINVISKSGTTTEPAIAFRVFKEKLMQKVW
;
A
#
# COMPACT_ATOMS: atom_id res chain seq x y z
N MET A 1 -12.21 16.75 -20.01
CA MET A 1 -10.80 16.43 -20.37
C MET A 1 -10.25 15.48 -19.33
N ALA A 2 -9.48 14.47 -19.73
CA ALA A 2 -8.83 13.56 -18.79
C ALA A 2 -7.55 14.19 -18.20
N TYR A 3 -7.26 13.90 -16.92
CA TYR A 3 -6.04 14.36 -16.24
C TYR A 3 -4.78 13.61 -16.70
N ILE A 4 -4.95 12.38 -17.20
CA ILE A 4 -3.88 11.55 -17.77
C ILE A 4 -4.19 11.34 -19.26
N LYS A 5 -3.16 11.35 -20.11
CA LYS A 5 -3.28 11.15 -21.56
C LYS A 5 -2.48 9.94 -22.00
N LEU A 6 -3.09 9.10 -22.83
CA LEU A 6 -2.41 8.04 -23.57
C LEU A 6 -1.92 8.61 -24.91
N ASP A 7 -0.61 8.57 -25.14
CA ASP A 7 -0.01 8.88 -26.45
C ASP A 7 0.36 7.56 -27.15
N SER A 8 -0.44 7.20 -28.16
CA SER A 8 -0.23 6.01 -29.00
C SER A 8 0.51 6.31 -30.31
N SER A 9 1.02 7.53 -30.52
CA SER A 9 1.59 7.97 -31.80
C SER A 9 2.79 7.15 -32.27
N LYS A 10 3.48 6.46 -31.36
CA LYS A 10 4.62 5.58 -31.65
C LYS A 10 4.23 4.14 -31.98
N LEU A 11 2.96 3.77 -31.85
CA LEU A 11 2.48 2.40 -32.11
C LEU A 11 2.16 2.13 -33.58
N SER A 12 2.00 3.17 -34.42
CA SER A 12 1.53 3.04 -35.82
C SER A 12 2.40 2.18 -36.75
N LYS A 13 3.64 1.87 -36.36
CA LYS A 13 4.52 0.93 -37.08
C LYS A 13 4.23 -0.54 -36.80
N PHE A 14 3.52 -0.81 -35.70
CA PHE A 14 3.33 -2.15 -35.14
C PHE A 14 1.85 -2.53 -35.02
N VAL A 15 0.97 -1.52 -34.90
CA VAL A 15 -0.47 -1.68 -34.76
C VAL A 15 -1.14 -0.86 -35.87
N HIS A 16 -1.88 -1.53 -36.73
CA HIS A 16 -2.62 -0.92 -37.83
C HIS A 16 -3.90 -0.24 -37.30
N GLU A 17 -4.39 0.75 -38.05
CA GLU A 17 -5.51 1.61 -37.61
C GLU A 17 -6.80 0.83 -37.30
N ASN A 18 -7.03 -0.31 -37.96
CA ASN A 18 -8.22 -1.14 -37.79
C ASN A 18 -8.18 -2.04 -36.55
N GLU A 19 -6.99 -2.44 -36.07
CA GLU A 19 -6.84 -3.51 -35.07
C GLU A 19 -7.57 -3.18 -33.76
N LEU A 20 -7.48 -1.94 -33.27
CA LEU A 20 -8.19 -1.53 -32.04
C LEU A 20 -9.71 -1.54 -32.20
N ALA A 21 -10.20 -1.11 -33.38
CA ALA A 21 -11.64 -1.10 -33.66
C ALA A 21 -12.20 -2.53 -33.75
N GLU A 22 -11.42 -3.47 -34.27
CA GLU A 22 -11.79 -4.89 -34.34
C GLU A 22 -11.88 -5.55 -32.95
N MET A 23 -11.16 -5.01 -31.96
CA MET A 23 -11.26 -5.47 -30.56
C MET A 23 -12.49 -4.90 -29.80
N GLN A 24 -13.21 -3.93 -30.37
CA GLN A 24 -14.24 -3.18 -29.63
C GLN A 24 -15.34 -4.08 -29.06
N ALA A 25 -15.73 -5.14 -29.77
CA ALA A 25 -16.74 -6.09 -29.27
C ALA A 25 -16.26 -6.79 -27.98
N MET A 26 -14.99 -7.16 -27.90
CA MET A 26 -14.39 -7.76 -26.69
C MET A 26 -14.26 -6.75 -25.56
N VAL A 27 -13.89 -5.50 -25.86
CA VAL A 27 -13.82 -4.42 -24.87
C VAL A 27 -15.20 -4.14 -24.26
N ASN A 28 -16.25 -4.08 -25.08
CA ASN A 28 -17.62 -3.89 -24.60
C ASN A 28 -18.08 -5.03 -23.69
N ALA A 29 -17.78 -6.28 -24.06
CA ALA A 29 -18.11 -7.44 -23.23
C ALA A 29 -17.37 -7.40 -21.89
N ALA A 30 -16.09 -7.02 -21.88
CA ALA A 30 -15.31 -6.88 -20.65
C ALA A 30 -15.82 -5.74 -19.75
N ASP A 31 -16.18 -4.59 -20.33
CA ASP A 31 -16.75 -3.46 -19.59
C ASP A 31 -18.11 -3.82 -18.97
N ASP A 32 -18.99 -4.51 -19.72
CA ASP A 32 -20.26 -5.02 -19.20
C ASP A 32 -20.04 -5.97 -18.01
N GLN A 33 -19.15 -6.96 -18.17
CA GLN A 33 -18.80 -7.89 -17.09
C GLN A 33 -18.27 -7.18 -15.85
N LEU A 34 -17.40 -6.20 -16.04
CA LEU A 34 -16.80 -5.44 -14.95
C LEU A 34 -17.79 -4.52 -14.25
N ARG A 35 -18.66 -3.82 -14.97
CA ARG A 35 -19.61 -2.87 -14.36
C ARG A 35 -20.83 -3.57 -13.78
N ASN A 36 -21.42 -4.50 -14.52
CA ASN A 36 -22.63 -5.20 -14.12
C ASN A 36 -22.37 -6.42 -13.24
N GLY A 37 -21.11 -6.88 -13.14
CA GLY A 37 -20.74 -7.91 -12.18
C GLY A 37 -21.18 -9.31 -12.53
N ASN A 38 -21.37 -9.56 -13.82
CA ASN A 38 -21.76 -10.86 -14.34
C ASN A 38 -20.54 -11.70 -14.81
N GLY A 39 -19.32 -11.17 -14.66
CA GLY A 39 -18.07 -11.89 -14.94
C GLY A 39 -17.50 -12.65 -13.74
N ALA A 40 -16.44 -13.43 -13.97
CA ALA A 40 -15.72 -14.14 -12.91
C ALA A 40 -15.03 -13.17 -11.94
N GLY A 41 -15.06 -13.48 -10.63
CA GLY A 41 -14.46 -12.64 -9.59
C GLY A 41 -15.24 -11.36 -9.30
N SER A 42 -16.52 -11.30 -9.66
CA SER A 42 -17.35 -10.11 -9.51
C SER A 42 -17.59 -9.68 -8.06
N GLU A 43 -17.26 -10.54 -7.10
CA GLU A 43 -17.25 -10.26 -5.66
C GLU A 43 -16.09 -9.35 -5.21
N TYR A 44 -15.08 -9.10 -6.05
CA TYR A 44 -13.90 -8.29 -5.70
C TYR A 44 -13.79 -7.00 -6.53
N ARG A 45 -14.88 -6.26 -6.69
CA ARG A 45 -14.97 -5.07 -7.56
C ARG A 45 -15.22 -3.74 -6.85
N ASP A 46 -15.24 -3.73 -5.52
CA ASP A 46 -15.53 -2.52 -4.73
C ASP A 46 -14.57 -1.36 -5.01
N TRP A 47 -13.37 -1.66 -5.52
CA TRP A 47 -12.40 -0.66 -5.99
C TRP A 47 -12.92 0.26 -7.10
N LEU A 48 -13.96 -0.14 -7.84
CA LEU A 48 -14.63 0.73 -8.83
C LEU A 48 -15.35 1.90 -8.17
N GLU A 49 -15.96 1.66 -7.01
CA GLU A 49 -16.77 2.66 -6.30
C GLU A 49 -15.99 3.34 -5.18
N LEU A 50 -14.94 2.70 -4.66
CA LEU A 50 -14.10 3.17 -3.55
C LEU A 50 -13.70 4.65 -3.67
N PRO A 51 -13.27 5.20 -4.83
CA PRO A 51 -12.90 6.61 -4.92
C PRO A 51 -14.04 7.60 -4.61
N THR A 52 -15.29 7.15 -4.68
CA THR A 52 -16.50 7.98 -4.51
C THR A 52 -17.40 7.56 -3.36
N LYS A 53 -17.28 6.32 -2.89
CA LYS A 53 -18.15 5.72 -1.86
C LYS A 53 -17.38 5.10 -0.70
N TYR A 54 -16.15 5.54 -0.45
CA TYR A 54 -15.42 5.14 0.75
C TYR A 54 -16.11 5.64 2.04
N ASP A 55 -15.89 4.92 3.13
CA ASP A 55 -16.38 5.29 4.46
C ASP A 55 -15.67 6.56 4.95
N GLN A 56 -16.44 7.66 5.06
CA GLN A 56 -15.94 8.97 5.46
C GLN A 56 -15.54 9.01 6.95
N ASP A 57 -16.24 8.25 7.79
CA ASP A 57 -15.95 8.19 9.23
C ASP A 57 -14.66 7.40 9.47
N GLU A 58 -14.45 6.32 8.71
CA GLU A 58 -13.17 5.62 8.69
C GLU A 58 -12.04 6.52 8.20
N PHE A 59 -12.23 7.25 7.12
CA PHE A 59 -11.22 8.17 6.61
C PHE A 59 -10.83 9.23 7.66
N ALA A 60 -11.81 9.81 8.37
CA ALA A 60 -11.54 10.73 9.47
C ALA A 60 -10.76 10.06 10.63
N ARG A 61 -11.06 8.79 10.96
CA ARG A 61 -10.29 8.02 11.95
C ARG A 61 -8.85 7.78 11.50
N ILE A 62 -8.62 7.50 10.21
CA ILE A 62 -7.27 7.33 9.64
C ILE A 62 -6.45 8.61 9.82
N GLN A 63 -7.02 9.77 9.48
CA GLN A 63 -6.35 11.07 9.65
C GLN A 63 -5.97 11.32 11.11
N LYS A 64 -6.91 11.10 12.04
CA LYS A 64 -6.68 11.27 13.48
C LYS A 64 -5.60 10.31 14.01
N ALA A 65 -5.59 9.06 13.56
CA ALA A 65 -4.57 8.09 13.93
C ALA A 65 -3.19 8.52 13.42
N ALA A 66 -3.11 9.02 12.18
CA ALA A 66 -1.87 9.53 11.61
C ALA A 66 -1.33 10.75 12.37
N ASP A 67 -2.19 11.69 12.79
CA ASP A 67 -1.79 12.82 13.64
C ASP A 67 -1.24 12.38 14.99
N LYS A 68 -1.90 11.40 15.62
CA LYS A 68 -1.42 10.82 16.88
C LYS A 68 -0.03 10.21 16.71
N ILE A 69 0.14 9.35 15.71
CA ILE A 69 1.42 8.69 15.42
C ILE A 69 2.52 9.73 15.17
N ARG A 70 2.21 10.80 14.41
CA ARG A 70 3.18 11.88 14.19
C ARG A 70 3.59 12.61 15.47
N SER A 71 2.70 12.70 16.44
CA SER A 71 2.96 13.43 17.70
C SER A 71 3.78 12.64 18.72
N ASP A 72 3.77 11.30 18.64
CA ASP A 72 4.33 10.43 19.69
C ASP A 72 5.25 9.32 19.16
N SER A 73 5.57 9.31 17.87
CA SER A 73 6.40 8.27 17.26
C SER A 73 7.42 8.87 16.29
N LYS A 74 8.69 8.48 16.45
CA LYS A 74 9.74 8.70 15.45
C LYS A 74 9.60 7.74 14.28
N TYR A 75 9.18 6.50 14.54
CA TYR A 75 8.99 5.48 13.50
C TYR A 75 7.56 4.95 13.45
N LEU A 76 7.02 4.75 12.26
CA LEU A 76 5.85 3.92 12.01
C LEU A 76 6.30 2.62 11.33
N ILE A 77 6.30 1.52 12.08
CA ILE A 77 6.63 0.20 11.56
C ILE A 77 5.37 -0.40 10.93
N THR A 78 5.33 -0.39 9.59
CA THR A 78 4.23 -0.97 8.82
C THR A 78 4.55 -2.42 8.47
N ILE A 79 3.76 -3.35 8.99
CA ILE A 79 3.97 -4.79 8.85
C ILE A 79 2.99 -5.38 7.85
N GLY A 80 3.47 -5.82 6.69
CA GLY A 80 2.65 -6.35 5.62
C GLY A 80 3.48 -6.82 4.42
N ILE A 81 2.87 -7.62 3.53
CA ILE A 81 3.49 -8.10 2.28
C ILE A 81 2.49 -8.01 1.13
N GLY A 82 2.99 -8.03 -0.11
CA GLY A 82 2.15 -7.97 -1.32
C GLY A 82 1.35 -6.68 -1.40
N GLY A 83 0.03 -6.80 -1.56
CA GLY A 83 -0.88 -5.64 -1.63
C GLY A 83 -0.89 -4.78 -0.36
N SER A 84 -0.62 -5.36 0.81
CA SER A 84 -0.50 -4.64 2.08
C SER A 84 0.79 -3.84 2.24
N TYR A 85 1.69 -3.88 1.26
CA TYR A 85 3.01 -3.25 1.27
C TYR A 85 3.21 -2.32 0.07
N LEU A 86 3.09 -2.87 -1.15
CA LEU A 86 3.54 -2.20 -2.37
C LEU A 86 2.83 -0.88 -2.65
N GLY A 87 1.51 -0.79 -2.38
CA GLY A 87 0.75 0.43 -2.60
C GLY A 87 1.21 1.59 -1.71
N ALA A 88 1.44 1.30 -0.42
CA ALA A 88 1.91 2.29 0.55
C ALA A 88 3.37 2.71 0.26
N GLN A 89 4.26 1.75 0.01
CA GLN A 89 5.65 2.01 -0.35
C GLN A 89 5.75 2.90 -1.59
N MET A 90 5.02 2.56 -2.65
CA MET A 90 5.04 3.33 -3.91
C MET A 90 4.48 4.75 -3.73
N ALA A 91 3.39 4.93 -2.98
CA ALA A 91 2.87 6.26 -2.70
C ALA A 91 3.87 7.12 -1.93
N ILE A 92 4.56 6.54 -0.94
CA ILE A 92 5.60 7.24 -0.18
C ILE A 92 6.77 7.60 -1.08
N ASP A 93 7.30 6.66 -1.87
CA ASP A 93 8.46 6.89 -2.74
C ASP A 93 8.19 7.94 -3.83
N VAL A 94 6.98 7.96 -4.39
CA VAL A 94 6.61 8.90 -5.46
C VAL A 94 6.31 10.30 -4.93
N LEU A 95 5.74 10.42 -3.73
CA LEU A 95 5.30 11.70 -3.16
C LEU A 95 6.38 12.40 -2.32
N HIS A 96 7.45 11.68 -1.95
CA HIS A 96 8.56 12.25 -1.19
C HIS A 96 9.82 12.42 -2.04
N ASN A 97 10.78 13.18 -1.50
CA ASN A 97 12.11 13.24 -2.11
C ASN A 97 12.89 11.93 -1.84
N ASN A 98 13.87 11.64 -2.70
CA ASN A 98 14.66 10.39 -2.65
C ASN A 98 15.37 10.10 -1.31
N PHE A 99 15.50 11.09 -0.43
CA PHE A 99 16.18 10.98 0.86
C PHE A 99 15.31 11.51 2.01
N TYR A 100 13.99 11.38 1.92
CA TYR A 100 13.06 11.96 2.91
C TYR A 100 13.26 11.42 4.33
N THR A 101 13.89 10.25 4.47
CA THR A 101 14.27 9.68 5.77
C THR A 101 15.57 10.24 6.34
N ARG A 102 16.37 10.98 5.56
CA ARG A 102 17.67 11.50 6.00
C ARG A 102 17.49 12.84 6.72
N ASN A 103 17.86 12.87 8.00
CA ASN A 103 17.83 14.07 8.85
C ASN A 103 16.45 14.75 8.89
N SER A 104 15.38 13.96 8.84
CA SER A 104 14.02 14.46 8.97
C SER A 104 13.57 14.40 10.43
N ASP A 105 12.97 15.49 10.90
CA ASP A 105 12.21 15.52 12.17
C ASP A 105 10.82 14.88 12.01
N GLU A 106 10.45 14.47 10.79
CA GLU A 106 9.18 13.80 10.51
C GLU A 106 9.24 12.32 10.90
N THR A 107 8.08 11.78 11.30
CA THR A 107 7.92 10.34 11.54
C THR A 107 8.22 9.53 10.28
N GLN A 108 9.17 8.61 10.40
CA GLN A 108 9.60 7.77 9.29
C GLN A 108 8.74 6.51 9.20
N VAL A 109 8.22 6.22 8.01
CA VAL A 109 7.51 4.96 7.75
C VAL A 109 8.52 3.92 7.28
N ILE A 110 8.63 2.82 8.01
CA ILE A 110 9.52 1.70 7.68
C ILE A 110 8.71 0.43 7.58
N PHE A 111 9.03 -0.43 6.61
CA PHE A 111 8.28 -1.64 6.35
C PHE A 111 8.97 -2.88 6.90
N ALA A 112 8.19 -3.80 7.47
CA ALA A 112 8.67 -5.10 7.92
C ALA A 112 7.67 -6.19 7.54
N GLY A 113 8.08 -7.45 7.67
CA GLY A 113 7.20 -8.59 7.35
C GLY A 113 6.89 -8.73 5.85
N ASN A 114 7.62 -8.02 4.99
CA ASN A 114 7.62 -8.15 3.54
C ASN A 114 8.70 -9.12 3.03
N SER A 115 9.46 -9.74 3.94
CA SER A 115 10.42 -10.83 3.69
C SER A 115 10.63 -11.66 4.96
N LEU A 116 11.41 -12.74 4.86
CA LEU A 116 11.86 -13.57 5.99
C LEU A 116 13.34 -13.33 6.37
N SER A 117 13.93 -12.22 5.95
CA SER A 117 15.32 -11.91 6.28
C SER A 117 15.46 -11.58 7.76
N SER A 118 16.07 -12.49 8.53
CA SER A 118 16.39 -12.26 9.94
C SER A 118 17.40 -11.13 10.12
N SER A 119 18.37 -11.00 9.21
CA SER A 119 19.34 -9.89 9.21
C SER A 119 18.65 -8.55 9.09
N TYR A 120 17.74 -8.40 8.12
CA TYR A 120 16.98 -7.16 7.94
C TYR A 120 16.15 -6.83 9.18
N LEU A 121 15.48 -7.83 9.75
CA LEU A 121 14.66 -7.63 10.93
C LEU A 121 15.52 -7.22 12.15
N SER A 122 16.69 -7.83 12.33
CA SER A 122 17.65 -7.46 13.38
C SER A 122 18.16 -6.03 13.20
N GLU A 123 18.62 -5.67 12.01
CA GLU A 123 19.11 -4.33 11.68
C GLU A 123 18.02 -3.27 11.89
N LEU A 124 16.75 -3.61 11.59
CA LEU A 124 15.63 -2.71 11.83
C LEU A 124 15.32 -2.54 13.33
N LEU A 125 15.46 -3.59 14.15
CA LEU A 125 15.33 -3.47 15.61
C LEU A 125 16.42 -2.58 16.20
N ASP A 126 17.65 -2.70 15.68
CA ASP A 126 18.79 -1.86 16.05
C ASP A 126 18.57 -0.41 15.63
N LEU A 127 18.06 -0.17 14.42
CA LEU A 127 17.70 1.16 13.92
C LEU A 127 16.63 1.84 14.78
N VAL A 128 15.59 1.10 15.17
CA VAL A 128 14.54 1.62 16.05
C VAL A 128 15.10 1.91 17.45
N GLY A 129 16.03 1.09 17.94
CA GLY A 129 16.72 1.33 19.22
C GLY A 129 15.73 1.59 20.36
N ASP A 130 15.94 2.70 21.07
CA ASP A 130 15.09 3.17 22.16
C ASP A 130 14.11 4.28 21.72
N ASP A 131 14.06 4.62 20.43
CA ASP A 131 13.16 5.66 19.93
C ASP A 131 11.69 5.25 20.04
N ASP A 132 10.79 6.24 20.14
CA ASP A 132 9.35 5.99 20.16
C ASP A 132 8.85 5.54 18.78
N PHE A 133 7.99 4.52 18.76
CA PHE A 133 7.47 3.98 17.52
C PHE A 133 6.05 3.46 17.68
N SER A 134 5.32 3.47 16.56
CA SER A 134 4.01 2.86 16.40
C SER A 134 4.10 1.66 15.44
N ILE A 135 3.16 0.72 15.57
CA ILE A 135 3.05 -0.45 14.67
C ILE A 135 1.71 -0.39 13.94
N ASN A 136 1.75 -0.52 12.60
CA ASN A 136 0.57 -0.73 11.76
C ASN A 136 0.66 -2.11 11.08
N VAL A 137 -0.14 -3.08 11.53
CA VAL A 137 -0.11 -4.45 11.00
C VAL A 137 -1.27 -4.65 10.03
N ILE A 138 -0.97 -5.02 8.78
CA ILE A 138 -1.98 -5.13 7.71
C ILE A 138 -1.92 -6.53 7.08
N SER A 139 -2.84 -7.40 7.51
CA SER A 139 -3.05 -8.73 6.90
C SER A 139 -4.55 -9.06 6.91
N LYS A 140 -5.12 -9.31 5.72
CA LYS A 140 -6.54 -9.68 5.60
C LYS A 140 -6.86 -10.98 6.34
N SER A 141 -5.99 -11.99 6.26
CA SER A 141 -6.21 -13.27 6.92
C SER A 141 -5.73 -13.30 8.37
N GLY A 142 -4.83 -12.39 8.77
CA GLY A 142 -4.12 -12.44 10.05
C GLY A 142 -3.13 -13.60 10.19
N THR A 143 -2.99 -14.43 9.15
CA THR A 143 -2.21 -15.68 9.16
C THR A 143 -1.09 -15.71 8.13
N THR A 144 -0.87 -14.62 7.39
CA THR A 144 0.24 -14.49 6.44
C THR A 144 1.57 -14.63 7.20
N THR A 145 2.43 -15.54 6.76
CA THR A 145 3.61 -16.01 7.50
C THR A 145 4.58 -14.89 7.84
N GLU A 146 5.01 -14.11 6.85
CA GLU A 146 6.04 -13.09 6.97
C GLU A 146 5.58 -11.93 7.89
N PRO A 147 4.37 -11.36 7.71
CA PRO A 147 3.82 -10.37 8.63
C PRO A 147 3.60 -10.91 10.04
N ALA A 148 3.14 -12.16 10.19
CA ALA A 148 2.88 -12.75 11.50
C ALA A 148 4.17 -12.94 12.33
N ILE A 149 5.27 -13.34 11.69
CA ILE A 149 6.59 -13.46 12.33
C ILE A 149 7.10 -12.08 12.74
N ALA A 150 7.13 -11.12 11.81
CA ALA A 150 7.61 -9.76 12.10
C ALA A 150 6.77 -9.08 13.20
N PHE A 151 5.45 -9.28 13.19
CA PHE A 151 4.57 -8.75 14.23
C PHE A 151 4.90 -9.31 15.61
N ARG A 152 5.17 -10.61 15.74
CA ARG A 152 5.54 -11.19 17.04
C ARG A 152 6.80 -10.55 17.61
N VAL A 153 7.80 -10.33 16.77
CA VAL A 153 9.06 -9.70 17.15
C VAL A 153 8.86 -8.24 17.56
N PHE A 154 8.16 -7.43 16.77
CA PHE A 154 7.91 -6.02 17.12
C PHE A 154 6.95 -5.84 18.28
N LYS A 155 5.98 -6.74 18.45
CA LYS A 155 5.11 -6.77 19.63
C LYS A 155 5.92 -6.97 20.90
N GLU A 156 6.86 -7.92 20.89
CA GLU A 156 7.73 -8.17 22.03
C GLU A 156 8.58 -6.94 22.37
N LYS A 157 9.23 -6.31 21.38
CA LYS A 157 9.99 -5.07 21.57
C LYS A 157 9.13 -3.94 22.16
N LEU A 158 7.90 -3.76 21.66
CA LEU A 158 6.99 -2.73 22.16
C LEU A 158 6.60 -3.00 23.63
N MET A 159 6.33 -4.27 23.98
CA MET A 159 5.99 -4.65 25.35
C MET A 159 7.16 -4.43 26.32
N GLN A 160 8.40 -4.72 25.91
CA GLN A 160 9.59 -4.49 26.73
C GLN A 160 9.89 -3.00 26.98
N LYS A 161 9.36 -2.09 26.15
CA LYS A 161 9.52 -0.64 26.31
C LYS A 161 8.48 -0.02 27.23
N VAL A 162 7.26 -0.58 27.25
CA VAL A 162 6.11 -0.05 28.01
C VAL A 162 6.09 -0.56 29.46
N TRP A 163 6.76 -1.68 29.73
CA TRP A 163 6.81 -2.37 31.03
C TRP A 163 8.25 -2.44 31.53
#